data_AF-A0A6P1MDR0-F1
#
_entry.id   AF-A0A6P1MDR0-F1
#
_cell.length_a   1.000
_cell.length_b   1.000
_cell.length_c   1.000
_cell.angle_alpha   90.00
_cell.angle_beta   90.00
_cell.angle_gamma   90.00
#
_symmetry.space_group_name_H-M   'P 1'
#
loop_
_entity.id
_entity.type
_entity.pdbx_description
1 polymer ?
#
loop_
_entity_poly.entity_id
_entity_poly.type
_entity_poly.pdbx_seq_one_letter_code
_entity_poly.pdbx_strand_id
1 'polypeptide(L)'
;MRNLKLCVIMVLVICAVFTGCNKGGSKETAGNEQILEQAKVSDLGEYIVKNTQFKDYMSKVDNDIFFSLYNLNKDLVDDAVLYSSTGATAEEVAVIKAVDGKTEDVVKACKDRIQAQKEGFENYVPEELDKLSKPVIKTFGNTVVLVVCNDSDAADKLLANYDSKEI
;
A
#
# COMPACT_ATOMS: atom_id res chain seq x y z
N MET A 1 50.97 52.37 11.57
CA MET A 1 50.26 51.93 10.35
C MET A 1 48.91 52.64 10.33
N ARG A 2 48.52 53.13 9.15
CA ARG A 2 47.48 54.14 8.86
C ARG A 2 46.05 53.78 9.30
N ASN A 3 45.33 54.81 9.74
CA ASN A 3 43.86 54.94 9.71
C ASN A 3 43.36 54.87 8.25
N LEU A 4 42.20 54.26 7.92
CA LEU A 4 41.27 54.77 6.90
C LEU A 4 39.91 54.03 6.80
N LYS A 5 38.86 54.76 7.18
CA LYS A 5 37.47 54.86 6.64
C LYS A 5 36.82 53.72 5.83
N LEU A 6 35.66 53.31 6.37
CA LEU A 6 34.34 53.17 5.72
C LEU A 6 34.25 53.67 4.25
N CYS A 7 33.84 52.80 3.33
CA CYS A 7 33.03 53.15 2.15
C CYS A 7 32.32 51.91 1.59
N VAL A 8 31.00 52.06 1.47
CA VAL A 8 30.02 51.26 0.74
C VAL A 8 30.45 51.02 -0.71
N ILE A 9 30.17 49.86 -1.30
CA ILE A 9 29.62 49.71 -2.66
C ILE A 9 29.09 48.29 -2.88
N MET A 10 27.85 48.28 -3.33
CA MET A 10 27.00 47.22 -3.83
C MET A 10 27.37 46.87 -5.28
N VAL A 11 27.54 45.58 -5.61
CA VAL A 11 27.38 45.00 -6.96
C VAL A 11 26.91 43.54 -6.76
N LEU A 12 25.63 43.18 -6.94
CA LEU A 12 24.84 42.94 -8.17
C LEU A 12 25.18 41.62 -8.92
N VAL A 13 24.17 40.72 -8.92
CA VAL A 13 23.76 39.72 -9.96
C VAL A 13 24.68 38.47 -10.10
N ILE A 14 24.26 37.22 -10.32
CA ILE A 14 23.21 36.63 -11.18
C ILE A 14 22.81 35.21 -10.70
N CYS A 15 21.50 35.02 -10.62
CA CYS A 15 20.67 33.84 -10.95
C CYS A 15 21.26 32.41 -10.94
N ALA A 16 20.70 31.56 -10.07
CA ALA A 16 20.33 30.20 -10.43
C ALA A 16 18.83 30.02 -10.14
N VAL A 17 18.03 30.34 -11.16
CA VAL A 17 16.64 29.90 -11.28
C VAL A 17 16.66 28.38 -11.48
N PHE A 18 16.27 27.62 -10.45
CA PHE A 18 15.61 26.34 -10.73
C PHE A 18 14.12 26.63 -10.86
N THR A 19 13.68 26.57 -12.11
CA THR A 19 12.31 26.68 -12.57
C THR A 19 11.45 25.67 -11.85
N GLY A 20 10.75 26.14 -10.82
CA GLY A 20 9.54 25.52 -10.33
C GLY A 20 8.48 25.58 -11.44
N CYS A 21 8.21 24.42 -12.01
CA CYS A 21 7.02 24.17 -12.79
C CYS A 21 6.75 22.67 -12.73
N ASN A 22 6.03 22.22 -11.70
CA ASN A 22 5.16 21.08 -11.89
C ASN A 22 3.74 21.48 -11.52
N LYS A 23 2.97 21.71 -12.58
CA LYS A 23 1.55 22.04 -12.55
C LYS A 23 0.82 20.71 -12.63
N GLY A 24 0.42 20.20 -11.47
CA GLY A 24 -0.30 18.94 -11.34
C GLY A 24 -0.56 18.66 -9.88
N GLY A 25 -1.53 19.39 -9.31
CA GLY A 25 -1.94 19.20 -7.93
C GLY A 25 -2.42 17.78 -7.69
N SER A 26 -1.66 17.05 -6.89
CA SER A 26 -2.16 16.09 -5.92
C SER A 26 -1.46 16.44 -4.61
N LYS A 27 -2.25 16.99 -3.69
CA LYS A 27 -1.88 17.28 -2.31
C LYS A 27 -1.38 15.99 -1.65
N GLU A 28 -0.21 16.09 -1.02
CA GLU A 28 0.12 15.44 0.26
C GLU A 28 -0.35 13.99 0.45
N THR A 29 0.46 13.02 0.04
CA THR A 29 0.38 11.60 0.48
C THR A 29 1.59 11.19 1.35
N ALA A 30 2.50 12.12 1.66
CA ALA A 30 3.81 11.81 2.29
C ALA A 30 3.78 11.64 3.83
N GLY A 31 2.64 11.33 4.45
CA GLY A 31 2.51 11.40 5.91
C GLY A 31 3.04 10.18 6.68
N ASN A 32 2.94 8.97 6.12
CA ASN A 32 3.04 7.76 6.95
C ASN A 32 3.67 6.53 6.26
N GLU A 33 4.27 6.66 5.09
CA GLU A 33 4.89 5.53 4.37
C GLU A 33 5.91 4.79 5.23
N GLN A 34 6.74 5.52 5.97
CA GLN A 34 7.72 4.94 6.90
C GLN A 34 7.05 4.22 8.08
N ILE A 35 5.89 4.69 8.54
CA ILE A 35 5.13 4.05 9.63
C ILE A 35 4.56 2.72 9.13
N LEU A 36 4.01 2.70 7.91
CA LEU A 36 3.47 1.50 7.26
C LEU A 36 4.55 0.46 6.96
N GLU A 37 5.73 0.88 6.50
CA GLU A 37 6.88 0.00 6.27
C GLU A 37 7.35 -0.69 7.57
N GLN A 38 7.29 0.03 8.70
CA GLN A 38 7.73 -0.47 10.01
C GLN A 38 6.63 -1.19 10.80
N ALA A 39 5.38 -1.12 10.33
CA ALA A 39 4.26 -1.76 11.01
C ALA A 39 4.44 -3.27 11.08
N LYS A 40 4.04 -3.87 12.21
CA LYS A 40 3.95 -5.32 12.33
C LYS A 40 2.83 -5.82 11.40
N VAL A 41 3.15 -6.80 10.57
CA VAL A 41 2.27 -7.30 9.51
C VAL A 41 0.91 -7.74 10.04
N SER A 42 0.88 -8.50 11.14
CA SER A 42 -0.38 -8.93 11.76
C SER A 42 -1.25 -7.75 12.21
N ASP A 43 -0.62 -6.73 12.81
CA ASP A 43 -1.34 -5.63 13.44
C ASP A 43 -1.90 -4.67 12.37
N LEU A 44 -1.13 -4.44 11.29
CA LEU A 44 -1.61 -3.71 10.12
C LEU A 44 -2.77 -4.46 9.44
N GLY A 45 -2.68 -5.78 9.28
CA GLY A 45 -3.77 -6.59 8.73
C GLY A 45 -5.05 -6.50 9.56
N GLU A 46 -4.92 -6.66 10.89
CA GLU A 46 -6.04 -6.52 11.82
C GLU A 46 -6.66 -5.11 11.79
N TYR A 47 -5.83 -4.07 11.74
CA TYR A 47 -6.28 -2.70 11.62
C TYR A 47 -7.09 -2.47 10.34
N ILE A 48 -6.59 -2.93 9.18
CA ILE A 48 -7.29 -2.79 7.91
C ILE A 48 -8.63 -3.52 7.96
N VAL A 49 -8.66 -4.75 8.49
CA VAL A 49 -9.90 -5.54 8.58
C VAL A 49 -10.92 -4.87 9.49
N LYS A 50 -10.49 -4.34 10.64
CA LYS A 50 -11.36 -3.69 11.63
C LYS A 50 -11.96 -2.38 11.11
N ASN A 51 -11.22 -1.64 10.28
CA ASN A 51 -11.59 -0.29 9.84
C ASN A 51 -12.05 -0.22 8.37
N THR A 52 -12.16 -1.36 7.68
CA THR A 52 -12.72 -1.46 6.34
C THR A 52 -14.10 -2.11 6.42
N GLN A 53 -15.07 -1.55 5.69
CA GLN A 53 -16.39 -2.16 5.60
C GLN A 53 -16.39 -3.28 4.54
N PHE A 54 -16.68 -4.50 5.00
CA PHE A 54 -16.89 -5.66 4.14
C PHE A 54 -18.37 -6.08 4.12
N LYS A 55 -18.78 -6.73 3.04
CA LYS A 55 -20.11 -7.33 2.87
C LYS A 55 -20.20 -8.68 3.58
N ASP A 56 -19.07 -9.39 3.69
CA ASP A 56 -18.99 -10.72 4.29
C ASP A 56 -18.10 -10.74 5.54
N TYR A 57 -18.17 -11.84 6.28
CA TYR A 57 -17.30 -12.09 7.41
C TYR A 57 -15.88 -12.37 6.96
N MET A 58 -14.93 -11.58 7.49
CA MET A 58 -13.51 -11.75 7.24
C MET A 58 -12.88 -12.62 8.32
N SER A 59 -12.09 -13.62 7.91
CA SER A 59 -11.38 -14.52 8.81
C SER A 59 -9.93 -14.66 8.41
N LYS A 60 -9.05 -14.86 9.40
CA LYS A 60 -7.63 -15.10 9.15
C LYS A 60 -7.46 -16.45 8.46
N VAL A 61 -6.70 -16.44 7.37
CA VAL A 61 -6.36 -17.64 6.60
C VAL A 61 -5.05 -18.23 7.11
N ASP A 62 -4.97 -19.56 7.16
CA ASP A 62 -3.74 -20.27 7.51
C ASP A 62 -2.61 -19.95 6.49
N ASN A 63 -1.38 -19.87 6.98
CA ASN A 63 -0.25 -19.46 6.15
C ASN A 63 0.00 -20.44 4.99
N ASP A 64 -0.17 -21.74 5.18
CA ASP A 64 0.04 -22.71 4.10
C ASP A 64 -0.99 -22.53 2.98
N ILE A 65 -2.23 -22.19 3.35
CA ILE A 65 -3.30 -21.86 2.40
C ILE A 65 -2.99 -20.54 1.71
N PHE A 66 -2.54 -19.50 2.42
CA PHE A 66 -2.13 -18.23 1.84
C PHE A 66 -1.08 -18.41 0.74
N PHE A 67 0.03 -19.10 1.03
CA PHE A 67 1.10 -19.30 0.04
C PHE A 67 0.61 -20.10 -1.17
N SER A 68 -0.28 -21.06 -0.96
CA SER A 68 -0.92 -21.81 -2.05
C SER A 68 -1.83 -20.93 -2.92
N LEU A 69 -2.65 -20.07 -2.31
CA LEU A 69 -3.59 -19.19 -3.04
C LEU A 69 -2.85 -18.15 -3.90
N TYR A 70 -1.72 -17.66 -3.41
CA TYR A 70 -0.89 -16.65 -4.09
C TYR A 70 0.14 -17.26 -5.05
N ASN A 71 0.28 -18.58 -5.05
CA ASN A 71 1.37 -19.29 -5.74
C ASN A 71 2.75 -18.66 -5.43
N LEU A 72 2.95 -18.31 -4.16
CA LEU A 72 4.11 -17.54 -3.69
C LEU A 72 5.08 -18.44 -2.93
N ASN A 73 6.37 -18.37 -3.27
CA ASN A 73 7.40 -19.09 -2.51
C ASN A 73 7.64 -18.41 -1.16
N LYS A 74 7.62 -19.20 -0.08
CA LYS A 74 7.89 -18.77 1.29
C LYS A 74 9.24 -18.07 1.45
N ASP A 75 10.25 -18.48 0.68
CA ASP A 75 11.61 -17.90 0.75
C ASP A 75 11.69 -16.44 0.27
N LEU A 76 10.60 -15.89 -0.28
CA LEU A 76 10.50 -14.51 -0.75
C LEU A 76 9.85 -13.57 0.27
N VAL A 77 9.39 -14.10 1.40
CA VAL A 77 8.54 -13.42 2.37
C VAL A 77 9.12 -13.54 3.78
N ASP A 78 9.32 -12.40 4.44
CA ASP A 78 9.75 -12.34 5.84
C ASP A 78 8.58 -12.57 6.82
N ASP A 79 7.41 -12.00 6.50
CA ASP A 79 6.18 -12.15 7.29
C ASP A 79 4.94 -11.88 6.41
N ALA A 80 3.81 -12.51 6.72
CA ALA A 80 2.57 -12.33 5.99
C ALA A 80 1.33 -12.57 6.86
N VAL A 81 0.25 -11.86 6.56
CA VAL A 81 -1.08 -12.19 7.03
C VAL A 81 -2.08 -12.05 5.89
N LEU A 82 -3.00 -13.00 5.81
CA LEU A 82 -4.13 -12.99 4.90
C LEU A 82 -5.43 -13.08 5.71
N TYR A 83 -6.38 -12.20 5.40
CA TYR A 83 -7.77 -12.33 5.77
C TYR A 83 -8.61 -12.45 4.51
N SER A 84 -9.53 -13.42 4.49
CA SER A 84 -10.43 -13.64 3.36
C SER A 84 -11.87 -13.78 3.86
N SER A 85 -12.80 -13.47 2.98
CA SER A 85 -14.23 -13.68 3.18
C SER A 85 -14.57 -15.18 3.29
N THR A 86 -15.86 -15.52 3.37
CA THR A 86 -16.30 -16.93 3.37
C THR A 86 -16.16 -17.63 2.01
N GLY A 87 -15.71 -16.91 0.96
CA GLY A 87 -15.70 -17.36 -0.43
C GLY A 87 -17.00 -17.03 -1.18
N ALA A 88 -18.03 -16.51 -0.51
CA ALA A 88 -19.23 -15.98 -1.15
C ALA A 88 -19.00 -14.60 -1.79
N THR A 89 -17.97 -13.86 -1.33
CA THR A 89 -17.53 -12.58 -1.90
C THR A 89 -16.03 -12.64 -2.21
N ALA A 90 -15.53 -11.74 -3.06
CA ALA A 90 -14.12 -11.63 -3.41
C ALA A 90 -13.27 -10.85 -2.38
N GLU A 91 -13.83 -10.55 -1.20
CA GLU A 91 -13.22 -9.65 -0.24
C GLU A 91 -11.99 -10.29 0.42
N GLU A 92 -10.89 -9.54 0.45
CA GLU A 92 -9.57 -10.04 0.84
C GLU A 92 -8.69 -8.90 1.35
N VAL A 93 -7.90 -9.15 2.39
CA VAL A 93 -6.85 -8.26 2.90
C VAL A 93 -5.58 -9.09 3.06
N ALA A 94 -4.52 -8.73 2.33
CA ALA A 94 -3.21 -9.30 2.54
C ALA A 94 -2.19 -8.22 2.85
N VAL A 95 -1.37 -8.47 3.86
CA VAL A 95 -0.19 -7.66 4.19
C VAL A 95 1.00 -8.60 4.14
N ILE A 96 1.97 -8.30 3.29
CA ILE A 96 3.08 -9.19 2.98
C ILE A 96 4.37 -8.37 3.06
N LYS A 97 5.25 -8.71 4.01
CA LYS A 97 6.60 -8.16 4.08
C LYS A 97 7.54 -9.03 3.26
N ALA A 98 7.97 -8.51 2.11
CA ALA A 98 8.90 -9.19 1.24
C ALA A 98 10.32 -9.19 1.83
N VAL A 99 11.09 -10.23 1.51
CA VAL A 99 12.55 -10.19 1.65
C VAL A 99 13.11 -9.03 0.80
N ASP A 100 14.20 -8.41 1.25
CA ASP A 100 14.90 -7.34 0.53
C ASP A 100 15.09 -7.68 -0.96
N GLY A 101 14.59 -6.79 -1.83
CA GLY A 101 14.69 -6.94 -3.29
C GLY A 101 13.68 -7.92 -3.90
N LYS A 102 12.72 -8.46 -3.14
CA LYS A 102 11.67 -9.38 -3.60
C LYS A 102 10.28 -8.76 -3.70
N THR A 103 10.17 -7.46 -3.43
CA THR A 103 8.88 -6.73 -3.44
C THR A 103 8.12 -6.87 -4.76
N GLU A 104 8.80 -6.81 -5.91
CA GLU A 104 8.15 -6.96 -7.22
C GLU A 104 7.59 -8.37 -7.46
N ASP A 105 8.26 -9.41 -6.93
CA ASP A 105 7.76 -10.79 -7.00
C ASP A 105 6.46 -10.92 -6.18
N VAL A 106 6.39 -10.28 -5.01
CA VAL A 106 5.19 -10.25 -4.16
C VAL A 106 4.06 -9.43 -4.79
N VAL A 107 4.36 -8.27 -5.38
CA VAL A 107 3.36 -7.46 -6.13
C VAL A 107 2.79 -8.28 -7.29
N LYS A 108 3.64 -9.02 -8.01
CA LYS A 108 3.20 -9.91 -9.08
C LYS A 108 2.25 -10.99 -8.54
N ALA A 109 2.61 -11.66 -7.45
CA ALA A 109 1.75 -12.67 -6.83
C ALA A 109 0.38 -12.11 -6.41
N CYS A 110 0.32 -10.87 -5.89
CA CYS A 110 -0.95 -10.20 -5.58
C CYS A 110 -1.80 -9.98 -6.85
N LYS A 111 -1.19 -9.56 -7.95
CA LYS A 111 -1.89 -9.34 -9.24
C LYS A 111 -2.39 -10.67 -9.82
N ASP A 112 -1.58 -11.71 -9.75
CA ASP A 112 -1.96 -13.06 -10.21
C ASP A 112 -3.13 -13.61 -9.37
N ARG A 113 -3.11 -13.39 -8.05
CA ARG A 113 -4.23 -13.73 -7.15
C ARG A 113 -5.53 -13.03 -7.56
N ILE A 114 -5.49 -11.73 -7.88
CA ILE A 114 -6.66 -10.98 -8.37
C ILE A 114 -7.18 -11.58 -9.68
N GLN A 115 -6.29 -11.94 -10.60
CA GLN A 115 -6.69 -12.55 -11.86
C GLN A 115 -7.37 -13.90 -11.64
N ALA A 116 -6.81 -14.75 -10.77
CA ALA A 116 -7.42 -16.03 -10.40
C ALA A 116 -8.81 -15.85 -9.75
N GLN A 117 -8.99 -14.82 -8.92
CA GLN A 117 -10.31 -14.50 -8.37
C GLN A 117 -11.31 -14.08 -9.46
N LYS A 118 -10.89 -13.25 -10.42
CA LYS A 118 -11.76 -12.84 -11.54
C LYS A 118 -12.26 -14.05 -12.32
N GLU A 119 -11.36 -14.94 -12.68
CA GLU A 119 -11.70 -16.18 -13.39
C GLU A 119 -12.67 -17.06 -12.58
N GLY A 120 -12.48 -17.13 -11.26
CA GLY A 120 -13.37 -17.88 -10.36
C GLY A 120 -14.77 -17.29 -10.23
N PHE A 121 -14.90 -15.95 -10.26
CA PHE A 121 -16.18 -15.27 -10.06
C PHE A 121 -16.93 -14.93 -11.35
N GLU A 122 -16.25 -14.83 -12.49
CA GLU A 122 -16.84 -14.34 -13.75
C GLU A 122 -18.11 -15.09 -14.16
N ASN A 123 -18.19 -16.40 -13.93
CA ASN A 123 -19.35 -17.22 -14.27
C ASN A 123 -20.19 -17.63 -13.05
N TYR A 124 -19.84 -17.19 -11.84
CA TYR A 124 -20.49 -17.62 -10.60
C TYR A 124 -21.19 -16.46 -9.87
N VAL A 125 -20.46 -15.39 -9.55
CA VAL A 125 -21.01 -14.15 -8.97
C VAL A 125 -20.34 -12.96 -9.67
N PRO A 126 -20.78 -12.63 -10.90
CA PRO A 126 -20.12 -11.61 -11.73
C PRO A 126 -20.07 -10.23 -11.06
N GLU A 127 -20.98 -9.93 -10.14
CA GLU A 127 -21.02 -8.68 -9.37
C GLU A 127 -19.75 -8.47 -8.52
N GLU A 128 -19.05 -9.54 -8.15
CA GLU A 128 -17.80 -9.44 -7.40
C GLU A 128 -16.62 -8.96 -8.28
N LEU A 129 -16.75 -9.01 -9.62
CA LEU A 129 -15.74 -8.48 -10.55
C LEU A 129 -15.54 -6.97 -10.38
N ASP A 130 -16.56 -6.23 -9.95
CA ASP A 130 -16.46 -4.78 -9.74
C ASP A 130 -15.39 -4.45 -8.68
N LYS A 131 -15.35 -5.22 -7.58
CA LYS A 131 -14.33 -5.07 -6.52
C LYS A 131 -12.94 -5.43 -7.05
N LEU A 132 -12.86 -6.53 -7.79
CA LEU A 132 -11.62 -7.05 -8.39
C LEU A 132 -11.09 -6.18 -9.53
N SER A 133 -11.90 -5.28 -10.08
CA SER A 133 -11.47 -4.33 -11.11
C SER A 133 -10.67 -3.15 -10.53
N LYS A 134 -10.82 -2.87 -9.23
CA LYS A 134 -10.18 -1.76 -8.51
C LYS A 134 -9.59 -2.20 -7.17
N PRO A 135 -8.73 -3.24 -7.14
CA PRO A 135 -8.07 -3.62 -5.90
C PRO A 135 -7.10 -2.50 -5.47
N VAL A 136 -6.99 -2.27 -4.17
CA VAL A 136 -5.92 -1.42 -3.64
C VAL A 136 -4.68 -2.29 -3.51
N ILE A 137 -3.65 -2.02 -4.31
CA ILE A 137 -2.33 -2.64 -4.18
C ILE A 137 -1.31 -1.52 -3.95
N LYS A 138 -0.67 -1.52 -2.77
CA LYS A 138 0.29 -0.50 -2.36
C LYS A 138 1.57 -1.13 -1.83
N THR A 139 2.66 -0.40 -1.98
CA THR A 139 3.98 -0.82 -1.53
C THR A 139 4.58 0.26 -0.64
N PHE A 140 5.04 -0.12 0.55
CA PHE A 140 5.69 0.73 1.55
C PHE A 140 7.00 0.07 1.96
N GLY A 141 8.12 0.50 1.37
CA GLY A 141 9.39 -0.23 1.44
C GLY A 141 9.25 -1.64 0.88
N ASN A 142 9.49 -2.65 1.72
CA ASN A 142 9.27 -4.06 1.34
C ASN A 142 7.88 -4.60 1.68
N THR A 143 7.02 -3.80 2.30
CA THR A 143 5.65 -4.23 2.66
C THR A 143 4.71 -3.98 1.50
N VAL A 144 4.06 -5.03 1.02
CA VAL A 144 2.99 -4.99 0.01
C VAL A 144 1.65 -5.21 0.70
N VAL A 145 0.69 -4.33 0.44
CA VAL A 145 -0.68 -4.42 0.94
C VAL A 145 -1.64 -4.59 -0.22
N LEU A 146 -2.48 -5.63 -0.16
CA LEU A 146 -3.65 -5.82 -1.02
C LEU A 146 -4.92 -5.66 -0.20
N VAL A 147 -5.87 -4.86 -0.71
CA VAL A 147 -7.25 -4.80 -0.20
C VAL A 147 -8.23 -4.93 -1.36
N VAL A 148 -9.14 -5.90 -1.24
CA VAL A 148 -10.32 -6.06 -2.09
C VAL A 148 -11.55 -5.85 -1.22
N CYS A 149 -12.27 -4.77 -1.50
CA CYS A 149 -13.46 -4.36 -0.75
C CYS A 149 -14.43 -3.60 -1.66
N ASN A 150 -15.61 -3.27 -1.15
CA ASN A 150 -16.61 -2.51 -1.89
C ASN A 150 -16.19 -1.06 -2.17
N ASP A 151 -15.49 -0.42 -1.22
CA ASP A 151 -15.05 0.97 -1.31
C ASP A 151 -13.52 1.06 -1.29
N SER A 152 -12.91 0.89 -2.47
CA SER A 152 -11.45 0.94 -2.65
C SER A 152 -10.88 2.32 -2.30
N ASP A 153 -11.64 3.39 -2.50
CA ASP A 153 -11.19 4.76 -2.23
C ASP A 153 -11.13 5.02 -0.71
N ALA A 154 -12.09 4.48 0.05
CA ALA A 154 -12.04 4.51 1.51
C ALA A 154 -10.86 3.68 2.04
N ALA A 155 -10.60 2.50 1.48
CA ALA A 155 -9.43 1.69 1.86
C ALA A 155 -8.10 2.38 1.55
N ASP A 156 -7.98 3.06 0.40
CA ASP A 156 -6.79 3.85 0.05
C ASP A 156 -6.56 5.00 1.05
N LYS A 157 -7.62 5.72 1.41
CA LYS A 157 -7.56 6.77 2.43
C LYS A 157 -7.24 6.23 3.82
N LEU A 158 -7.75 5.05 4.18
CA LEU A 158 -7.45 4.39 5.44
C LEU A 158 -5.95 4.15 5.57
N LEU A 159 -5.31 3.63 4.52
CA LEU A 159 -3.86 3.43 4.49
C LEU A 159 -3.11 4.76 4.57
N ALA A 160 -3.52 5.78 3.80
CA ALA A 160 -2.88 7.10 3.83
C ALA A 160 -2.95 7.82 5.19
N ASN A 161 -3.92 7.44 6.05
CA ASN A 161 -4.12 8.03 7.37
C ASN A 161 -3.67 7.12 8.53
N TYR A 162 -3.07 5.96 8.25
CA TYR A 162 -2.61 5.04 9.29
C TYR A 162 -1.63 5.70 10.27
N ASP A 163 -1.95 5.64 11.56
CA ASP A 163 -1.08 5.99 12.69
C ASP A 163 -0.91 4.74 13.59
N SER A 164 0.33 4.38 13.92
CA SER A 164 0.65 3.18 14.69
C SER A 164 0.15 3.21 16.15
N LYS A 165 -0.41 4.34 16.61
CA LYS A 165 -0.99 4.51 17.96
C LYS A 165 -2.43 4.03 18.09
N GLU A 166 -3.10 3.64 17.00
CA GLU A 166 -4.53 3.26 17.01
C GLU A 166 -4.79 1.75 17.23
N ILE A 167 -3.75 0.98 17.61
CA ILE A 167 -3.83 -0.46 17.92
C ILE A 167 -3.87 -0.67 19.44
#